data_AF-X0XNF9-F1
#
_entry.id   AF-X0XNF9-F1
#
_cell.length_a   1.000
_cell.length_b   1.000
_cell.length_c   1.000
_cell.angle_alpha   90.00
_cell.angle_beta   90.00
_cell.angle_gamma   90.00
#
_symmetry.space_group_name_H-M   'P 1'
#
loop_
_entity.id
_entity.type
_entity.pdbx_description
1 polymer ?
#
loop_
_entity_poly.entity_id
_entity_poly.type
_entity_poly.pdbx_seq_one_letter_code
_entity_poly.pdbx_strand_id
1 'polypeptide(L)'
;DDTDGLTHAQEYAAGTDPCDPDTDGDTVLDGVDTDPLDPLVCQDLDSDSCDDCSVLGLPDTSDDGTDTDSDGLCNTGDPDDDNDTVLDGVDTDPLDPLVCQDLDSDTCDDCSVLGLPDTSDDGTDTDSDGLCNTGDPDDDNDTVLDGVDADPLDPYVCQDLDSDSCDDCSVLGAPDPSNDGTDTDSDGLCNTGDPDDDNDALPDT
;
A
#
# COMPACT_ATOMS: atom_id res chain seq x y z
N ASP A 1 13.67 -25.40 -47.57
CA ASP A 1 13.06 -24.27 -48.32
C ASP A 1 11.58 -24.51 -48.57
N ASP A 2 10.94 -24.71 -47.44
CA ASP A 2 9.66 -24.15 -46.97
C ASP A 2 9.46 -22.63 -47.17
N THR A 3 10.50 -21.85 -47.48
CA THR A 3 10.45 -20.41 -47.84
C THR A 3 10.27 -19.43 -46.68
N ASP A 4 10.69 -19.82 -45.49
CA ASP A 4 10.76 -19.02 -44.26
C ASP A 4 11.81 -17.87 -44.28
N GLY A 5 12.83 -17.97 -45.14
CA GLY A 5 13.93 -17.02 -45.22
C GLY A 5 15.29 -17.58 -44.79
N LEU A 6 15.33 -18.79 -44.22
CA LEU A 6 16.57 -19.51 -43.95
C LEU A 6 16.95 -20.42 -45.12
N THR A 7 18.24 -20.76 -45.18
CA THR A 7 18.73 -21.83 -46.03
C THR A 7 18.87 -23.11 -45.20
N HIS A 8 18.76 -24.28 -45.84
CA HIS A 8 19.05 -25.58 -45.21
C HIS A 8 20.33 -25.63 -44.34
N ALA A 9 21.35 -24.84 -44.68
CA ALA A 9 22.59 -24.77 -43.88
C ALA A 9 22.45 -23.90 -42.62
N GLN A 10 21.64 -22.83 -42.69
CA GLN A 10 21.26 -22.03 -41.53
C GLN A 10 20.32 -22.80 -40.61
N GLU A 11 19.33 -23.50 -41.17
CA GLU A 11 18.39 -24.31 -40.41
C GLU A 11 19.10 -25.43 -39.66
N TYR A 12 20.01 -26.17 -40.33
CA TYR A 12 20.85 -27.15 -39.66
C TYR A 12 21.72 -26.56 -38.53
N ALA A 13 22.10 -25.28 -38.64
CA ALA A 13 22.89 -24.60 -37.61
C ALA A 13 22.02 -24.09 -36.44
N ALA A 14 20.80 -23.65 -36.71
CA ALA A 14 19.81 -23.23 -35.72
C ALA A 14 19.15 -24.42 -35.00
N GLY A 15 19.06 -25.57 -35.66
CA GLY A 15 18.38 -26.76 -35.15
C GLY A 15 16.94 -26.92 -35.66
N THR A 16 16.52 -26.07 -36.59
CA THR A 16 15.18 -26.06 -37.19
C THR A 16 15.01 -27.10 -38.31
N ASP A 17 13.76 -27.39 -38.73
CA ASP A 17 13.44 -28.38 -39.77
C ASP A 17 13.44 -27.74 -41.19
N PRO A 18 14.33 -28.14 -42.12
CA PRO A 18 14.40 -27.58 -43.48
C PRO A 18 13.20 -27.73 -44.42
N CYS A 19 12.15 -28.35 -43.92
CA CYS A 19 10.89 -28.57 -44.61
C CYS A 19 9.69 -27.97 -43.84
N ASP A 20 9.91 -27.36 -42.68
CA ASP A 20 8.89 -26.74 -41.83
C ASP A 20 9.25 -25.27 -41.63
N PRO A 21 8.46 -24.31 -42.14
CA PRO A 21 8.83 -22.89 -42.06
C PRO A 21 8.71 -22.26 -40.66
N ASP A 22 8.16 -23.00 -39.69
CA ASP A 22 7.83 -22.61 -38.33
C ASP A 22 7.99 -23.88 -37.47
N THR A 23 9.18 -24.06 -36.90
CA THR A 23 9.62 -25.33 -36.33
C THR A 23 8.96 -25.63 -34.98
N ASP A 24 8.68 -24.63 -34.17
CA ASP A 24 8.07 -24.79 -32.85
C ASP A 24 6.55 -24.53 -32.81
N GLY A 25 6.01 -23.98 -33.89
CA GLY A 25 4.57 -23.89 -34.15
C GLY A 25 3.90 -22.71 -33.48
N ASP A 26 4.64 -21.63 -33.21
CA ASP A 26 4.14 -20.41 -32.57
C ASP A 26 3.59 -19.37 -33.58
N THR A 27 3.64 -19.70 -34.88
CA THR A 27 3.20 -18.91 -36.03
C THR A 27 4.17 -17.84 -36.53
N VAL A 28 5.32 -17.67 -35.88
CA VAL A 28 6.45 -16.89 -36.37
C VAL A 28 7.33 -17.80 -37.24
N LEU A 29 7.89 -17.25 -38.31
CA LEU A 29 8.73 -18.04 -39.22
C LEU A 29 10.13 -18.16 -38.65
N ASP A 30 10.79 -19.31 -38.80
CA ASP A 30 12.13 -19.55 -38.26
C ASP A 30 13.16 -18.47 -38.69
N GLY A 31 12.96 -17.87 -39.86
CA GLY A 31 13.80 -16.79 -40.39
C GLY A 31 13.58 -15.40 -39.80
N VAL A 32 12.53 -15.21 -39.00
CA VAL A 32 12.14 -13.95 -38.33
C VAL A 32 12.23 -14.10 -36.81
N ASP A 33 11.90 -15.28 -36.32
CA ASP A 33 11.89 -15.67 -34.92
C ASP A 33 13.25 -15.50 -34.23
N THR A 34 13.24 -14.96 -33.02
CA THR A 34 14.42 -14.77 -32.16
C THR A 34 14.87 -16.05 -31.45
N ASP A 35 13.98 -17.01 -31.20
CA ASP A 35 14.25 -18.36 -30.71
C ASP A 35 13.33 -19.41 -31.36
N PRO A 36 13.60 -19.83 -32.62
CA PRO A 36 12.73 -20.69 -33.45
C PRO A 36 12.57 -22.15 -32.98
N LEU A 37 12.93 -22.43 -31.73
CA LEU A 37 12.79 -23.73 -31.07
C LEU A 37 12.05 -23.62 -29.74
N ASP A 38 11.70 -22.41 -29.29
CA ASP A 38 10.94 -22.15 -28.07
C ASP A 38 9.69 -21.34 -28.40
N PRO A 39 8.51 -21.96 -28.43
CA PRO A 39 7.29 -21.29 -28.88
C PRO A 39 6.81 -20.20 -27.93
N LEU A 40 7.52 -19.91 -26.83
CA LEU A 40 7.24 -18.82 -25.89
C LEU A 40 8.20 -17.63 -26.05
N VAL A 41 9.11 -17.65 -27.03
CA VAL A 41 10.09 -16.60 -27.29
C VAL A 41 10.22 -16.40 -28.79
N CYS A 42 9.63 -15.34 -29.33
CA CYS A 42 9.51 -15.17 -30.76
C CYS A 42 9.99 -13.81 -31.29
N GLN A 43 9.52 -12.70 -30.73
CA GLN A 43 9.81 -11.34 -31.19
C GLN A 43 9.27 -10.31 -30.20
N ASP A 44 9.68 -9.06 -30.36
CA ASP A 44 9.17 -7.89 -29.62
C ASP A 44 8.84 -6.80 -30.68
N LEU A 45 7.58 -6.75 -31.13
CA LEU A 45 7.20 -5.94 -32.28
C LEU A 45 6.84 -4.50 -31.92
N ASP A 46 6.28 -4.26 -30.75
CA ASP A 46 5.90 -2.93 -30.28
C ASP A 46 6.95 -2.28 -29.37
N SER A 47 8.01 -3.01 -29.02
CA SER A 47 9.16 -2.53 -28.25
C SER A 47 8.82 -2.17 -26.81
N ASP A 48 7.89 -2.92 -26.20
CA ASP A 48 7.47 -2.78 -24.80
C ASP A 48 8.38 -3.54 -23.80
N SER A 49 9.36 -4.28 -24.33
CA SER A 49 10.33 -5.14 -23.60
C SER A 49 9.83 -6.51 -23.16
N CYS A 50 8.57 -6.85 -23.44
CA CYS A 50 8.07 -8.21 -23.41
C CYS A 50 8.28 -8.90 -24.76
N ASP A 51 8.27 -10.23 -24.72
CA ASP A 51 8.27 -11.02 -25.94
C ASP A 51 6.82 -11.34 -26.32
N ASP A 52 6.42 -11.01 -27.55
CA ASP A 52 5.06 -11.13 -28.10
C ASP A 52 4.43 -12.53 -27.88
N CYS A 53 5.24 -13.58 -27.66
CA CYS A 53 4.78 -14.96 -27.48
C CYS A 53 4.76 -15.45 -26.03
N SER A 54 5.21 -14.63 -25.06
CA SER A 54 5.48 -15.06 -23.67
C SER A 54 4.30 -15.71 -22.96
N VAL A 55 3.05 -15.35 -23.31
CA VAL A 55 1.85 -15.78 -22.57
C VAL A 55 1.19 -17.02 -23.18
N LEU A 56 0.88 -16.97 -24.47
CA LEU A 56 0.11 -18.03 -25.17
C LEU A 56 0.93 -18.84 -26.17
N GLY A 57 2.20 -18.48 -26.37
CA GLY A 57 3.03 -19.00 -27.46
C GLY A 57 2.48 -18.70 -28.84
N LEU A 58 1.88 -17.52 -28.97
CA LEU A 58 1.35 -16.93 -30.19
C LEU A 58 1.59 -15.42 -30.07
N PRO A 59 2.01 -14.73 -31.13
CA PRO A 59 2.26 -13.30 -31.08
C PRO A 59 1.02 -12.49 -30.68
N ASP A 60 1.12 -11.72 -29.60
CA ASP A 60 0.12 -10.76 -29.13
C ASP A 60 0.79 -9.54 -28.48
N THR A 61 0.96 -8.46 -29.25
CA THR A 61 1.59 -7.18 -28.84
C THR A 61 0.74 -6.37 -27.84
N SER A 62 -0.03 -7.01 -26.99
CA SER A 62 -0.93 -6.35 -26.05
C SER A 62 -1.30 -7.19 -24.83
N ASP A 63 -0.99 -8.49 -24.87
CA ASP A 63 -1.19 -9.46 -23.76
C ASP A 63 -0.02 -10.47 -23.80
N ASP A 64 1.19 -9.93 -23.88
CA ASP A 64 2.50 -10.59 -23.98
C ASP A 64 3.36 -10.44 -22.72
N GLY A 65 2.81 -9.85 -21.67
CA GLY A 65 3.39 -9.90 -20.34
C GLY A 65 2.60 -9.12 -19.31
N THR A 66 3.23 -8.89 -18.17
CA THR A 66 2.65 -8.07 -17.10
C THR A 66 2.98 -6.61 -17.37
N ASP A 67 1.94 -5.79 -17.37
CA ASP A 67 1.95 -4.33 -17.44
C ASP A 67 1.02 -3.85 -16.30
N THR A 68 1.62 -3.53 -15.15
CA THR A 68 0.88 -3.26 -13.90
C THR A 68 0.07 -1.96 -13.97
N ASP A 69 0.62 -0.91 -14.57
CA ASP A 69 0.00 0.41 -14.67
C ASP A 69 -0.78 0.66 -15.98
N SER A 70 -0.66 -0.26 -16.94
CA SER A 70 -1.25 -0.18 -18.26
C SER A 70 -0.77 1.01 -19.11
N ASP A 71 0.48 1.43 -18.96
CA ASP A 71 1.08 2.50 -19.77
C ASP A 71 1.58 2.03 -21.15
N GLY A 72 1.65 0.71 -21.34
CA GLY A 72 2.10 0.05 -22.55
C GLY A 72 3.57 -0.33 -22.56
N LEU A 73 4.26 -0.25 -21.42
CA LEU A 73 5.51 -0.94 -21.16
C LEU A 73 5.26 -2.14 -20.23
N CYS A 74 5.95 -3.23 -20.50
CA CYS A 74 5.94 -4.36 -19.60
C CYS A 74 6.83 -4.10 -18.38
N ASN A 75 6.47 -4.65 -17.23
CA ASN A 75 7.23 -4.53 -15.97
C ASN A 75 8.72 -4.93 -16.05
N THR A 76 9.10 -5.74 -17.04
CA THR A 76 10.50 -6.15 -17.22
C THR A 76 11.37 -5.00 -17.78
N GLY A 77 10.76 -4.01 -18.43
CA GLY A 77 11.44 -2.87 -19.05
C GLY A 77 10.85 -1.50 -18.72
N ASP A 78 9.73 -1.46 -18.00
CA ASP A 78 9.19 -0.25 -17.39
C ASP A 78 10.14 0.24 -16.27
N PRO A 79 10.48 1.54 -16.21
CA PRO A 79 11.19 2.12 -15.08
C PRO A 79 10.34 2.43 -13.83
N ASP A 80 9.01 2.36 -13.94
CA ASP A 80 8.02 2.78 -12.93
C ASP A 80 6.74 1.92 -13.08
N ASP A 81 6.81 0.68 -12.61
CA ASP A 81 5.84 -0.40 -12.87
C ASP A 81 4.38 -0.07 -12.45
N ASP A 82 4.15 0.81 -11.48
CA ASP A 82 2.82 1.18 -10.98
C ASP A 82 2.44 2.66 -11.18
N ASN A 83 3.33 3.44 -11.80
CA ASN A 83 3.17 4.85 -12.17
C ASN A 83 2.83 5.78 -11.00
N ASP A 84 3.30 5.45 -9.80
CA ASP A 84 3.16 6.31 -8.63
C ASP A 84 4.19 7.47 -8.60
N THR A 85 5.06 7.53 -9.63
CA THR A 85 6.16 8.47 -9.87
C THR A 85 7.48 8.16 -9.17
N VAL A 86 7.54 7.09 -8.39
CA VAL A 86 8.72 6.57 -7.72
C VAL A 86 9.26 5.39 -8.52
N LEU A 87 10.45 5.59 -9.11
CA LEU A 87 11.08 4.53 -9.92
C LEU A 87 11.34 3.26 -9.09
N ASP A 88 11.17 2.08 -9.69
CA ASP A 88 11.30 0.76 -9.02
C ASP A 88 12.61 0.57 -8.25
N GLY A 89 13.68 1.24 -8.70
CA GLY A 89 15.00 1.17 -8.06
C GLY A 89 15.08 1.87 -6.70
N VAL A 90 14.09 2.69 -6.38
CA VAL A 90 13.95 3.45 -5.13
C VAL A 90 12.70 3.01 -4.37
N ASP A 91 11.66 2.61 -5.10
CA ASP A 91 10.38 2.16 -4.56
C ASP A 91 10.50 0.93 -3.63
N THR A 92 9.74 0.93 -2.54
CA THR A 92 9.68 -0.18 -1.58
C THR A 92 8.72 -1.30 -1.97
N ASP A 93 7.69 -1.01 -2.77
CA ASP A 93 6.80 -1.96 -3.43
C ASP A 93 6.46 -1.50 -4.86
N PRO A 94 7.34 -1.74 -5.85
CA PRO A 94 7.19 -1.22 -7.23
C PRO A 94 5.91 -1.59 -7.98
N LEU A 95 5.04 -2.43 -7.41
CA LEU A 95 3.81 -2.91 -8.06
C LEU A 95 2.54 -2.43 -7.36
N ASP A 96 2.67 -1.71 -6.25
CA ASP A 96 1.56 -1.19 -5.46
C ASP A 96 1.69 0.33 -5.33
N PRO A 97 0.90 1.11 -6.09
CA PRO A 97 1.09 2.55 -6.16
C PRO A 97 0.75 3.26 -4.85
N LEU A 98 0.30 2.55 -3.81
CA LEU A 98 0.02 3.08 -2.48
C LEU A 98 1.17 2.84 -1.49
N VAL A 99 2.30 2.26 -1.91
CA VAL A 99 3.43 1.89 -1.05
C VAL A 99 4.75 2.17 -1.76
N CYS A 100 5.40 3.28 -1.42
CA CYS A 100 6.55 3.76 -2.17
C CYS A 100 7.80 4.05 -1.34
N GLN A 101 7.70 4.94 -0.35
CA GLN A 101 8.82 5.38 0.49
C GLN A 101 8.32 6.13 1.72
N ASP A 102 9.20 6.36 2.69
CA ASP A 102 8.94 7.18 3.88
C ASP A 102 10.11 8.17 3.99
N LEU A 103 9.96 9.36 3.39
CA LEU A 103 11.08 10.29 3.22
C LEU A 103 11.31 11.20 4.43
N ASP A 104 10.25 11.54 5.18
CA ASP A 104 10.34 12.37 6.36
C ASP A 104 10.46 11.58 7.68
N SER A 105 10.35 10.25 7.59
CA SER A 105 10.52 9.31 8.71
C SER A 105 9.45 9.45 9.78
N ASP A 106 8.23 9.79 9.39
CA ASP A 106 7.06 9.89 10.26
C ASP A 106 6.32 8.54 10.44
N THR A 107 6.80 7.49 9.75
CA THR A 107 6.32 6.10 9.72
C THR A 107 5.12 5.80 8.81
N CYS A 108 4.55 6.82 8.19
CA CYS A 108 3.62 6.65 7.10
C CYS A 108 4.36 6.48 5.77
N ASP A 109 3.67 5.88 4.81
CA ASP A 109 4.20 5.74 3.47
C ASP A 109 3.74 6.96 2.65
N ASP A 110 4.71 7.68 2.06
CA ASP A 110 4.52 8.91 1.29
C ASP A 110 3.39 8.78 0.24
N CYS A 111 3.08 7.58 -0.25
CA CYS A 111 2.08 7.32 -1.27
C CYS A 111 0.71 6.85 -0.74
N SER A 112 0.57 6.62 0.56
CA SER A 112 -0.55 5.85 1.12
C SER A 112 -1.95 6.46 0.89
N VAL A 113 -2.04 7.78 0.64
CA VAL A 113 -3.31 8.49 0.51
C VAL A 113 -3.75 8.64 -0.95
N LEU A 114 -2.86 9.14 -1.83
CA LEU A 114 -3.19 9.49 -3.21
C LEU A 114 -2.51 8.60 -4.25
N GLY A 115 -1.65 7.68 -3.82
CA GLY A 115 -0.76 6.91 -4.67
C GLY A 115 0.26 7.77 -5.42
N LEU A 116 0.72 8.83 -4.74
CA LEU A 116 1.73 9.77 -5.20
C LEU A 116 2.47 10.26 -3.96
N PRO A 117 3.79 10.44 -4.00
CA PRO A 117 4.56 10.87 -2.83
C PRO A 117 4.13 12.25 -2.31
N ASP A 118 3.67 12.31 -1.06
CA ASP A 118 3.38 13.54 -0.31
C ASP A 118 3.75 13.39 1.17
N THR A 119 4.93 13.86 1.56
CA THR A 119 5.48 13.83 2.94
C THR A 119 4.72 14.70 3.96
N SER A 120 3.43 14.94 3.77
CA SER A 120 2.62 15.81 4.63
C SER A 120 1.13 15.47 4.61
N ASP A 121 0.69 14.68 3.64
CA ASP A 121 -0.66 14.14 3.51
C ASP A 121 -0.56 12.68 3.04
N ASP A 122 0.29 11.92 3.72
CA ASP A 122 0.68 10.52 3.52
C ASP A 122 0.16 9.59 4.61
N GLY A 123 -0.71 10.08 5.47
CA GLY A 123 -1.45 9.26 6.41
C GLY A 123 -2.23 10.09 7.42
N THR A 124 -2.72 9.42 8.45
CA THR A 124 -3.41 10.08 9.56
C THR A 124 -2.41 10.51 10.61
N ASP A 125 -2.46 11.78 10.96
CA ASP A 125 -1.75 12.42 12.07
C ASP A 125 -2.83 13.19 12.88
N THR A 126 -3.33 12.54 13.94
CA THR A 126 -4.52 13.01 14.69
C THR A 126 -4.23 14.26 15.51
N ASP A 127 -3.03 14.38 16.08
CA ASP A 127 -2.64 15.50 16.93
C ASP A 127 -1.81 16.58 16.19
N SER A 128 -1.40 16.30 14.95
CA SER A 128 -0.57 17.16 14.11
C SER A 128 0.83 17.42 14.67
N ASP A 129 1.43 16.47 15.38
CA ASP A 129 2.81 16.58 15.89
C ASP A 129 3.90 16.22 14.86
N GLY A 130 3.47 15.66 13.72
CA GLY A 130 4.32 15.25 12.62
C GLY A 130 4.83 13.80 12.72
N LEU A 131 4.26 12.99 13.60
CA LEU A 131 4.28 11.54 13.51
C LEU A 131 2.91 11.05 13.04
N CYS A 132 2.93 10.05 12.18
CA CYS A 132 1.71 9.40 11.76
C CYS A 132 1.21 8.45 12.85
N ASN A 133 -0.10 8.29 13.00
CA ASN A 133 -0.73 7.45 14.03
C ASN A 133 -0.22 5.99 14.07
N THR A 134 0.33 5.49 12.97
CA THR A 134 0.87 4.11 12.92
C THR A 134 2.16 3.97 13.76
N GLY A 135 2.91 5.06 13.96
CA GLY A 135 4.18 5.09 14.68
C GLY A 135 4.26 6.15 15.78
N ASP A 136 3.22 6.96 15.95
CA ASP A 136 3.04 7.80 17.12
C ASP A 136 2.70 6.92 18.36
N PRO A 137 3.36 7.11 19.50
CA PRO A 137 3.00 6.45 20.76
C PRO A 137 1.81 7.08 21.52
N ASP A 138 1.32 8.24 21.10
CA ASP A 138 0.32 9.09 21.77
C ASP A 138 -0.48 9.89 20.73
N ASP A 139 -1.34 9.19 19.97
CA ASP A 139 -2.01 9.65 18.73
C ASP A 139 -2.82 10.96 18.88
N ASP A 140 -3.27 11.33 20.09
CA ASP A 140 -4.06 12.53 20.34
C ASP A 140 -3.40 13.54 21.31
N ASN A 141 -2.18 13.25 21.76
CA ASN A 141 -1.34 14.05 22.65
C ASN A 141 -1.99 14.45 23.97
N ASP A 142 -2.87 13.62 24.50
CA ASP A 142 -3.46 13.84 25.81
C ASP A 142 -2.51 13.44 26.97
N THR A 143 -1.34 12.88 26.64
CA THR A 143 -0.26 12.36 27.50
C THR A 143 -0.43 10.93 27.99
N VAL A 144 -1.49 10.23 27.57
CA VAL A 144 -1.78 8.83 27.85
C VAL A 144 -1.46 8.02 26.60
N LEU A 145 -0.45 7.15 26.72
CA LEU A 145 -0.02 6.34 25.58
C LEU A 145 -1.15 5.42 25.08
N ASP A 146 -1.28 5.23 23.76
CA ASP A 146 -2.36 4.47 23.12
C ASP A 146 -2.57 3.06 23.72
N GLY A 147 -1.49 2.44 24.16
CA GLY A 147 -1.51 1.09 24.73
C GLY A 147 -2.24 0.98 26.08
N VAL A 148 -2.50 2.12 26.74
CA VAL A 148 -3.26 2.20 28.00
C VAL A 148 -4.45 3.15 27.92
N ASP A 149 -4.57 3.92 26.85
CA ASP A 149 -5.68 4.83 26.58
C ASP A 149 -6.99 4.10 26.21
N ALA A 150 -8.13 4.64 26.65
CA ALA A 150 -9.47 4.11 26.34
C ALA A 150 -9.96 4.49 24.94
N ASP A 151 -9.57 5.64 24.42
CA ASP A 151 -9.81 6.10 23.06
C ASP A 151 -8.60 6.91 22.53
N PRO A 152 -7.55 6.26 22.00
CA PRO A 152 -6.29 6.90 21.60
C PRO A 152 -6.40 8.05 20.56
N LEU A 153 -7.58 8.30 20.00
CA LEU A 153 -7.79 9.32 18.97
C LEU A 153 -8.65 10.49 19.46
N ASP A 154 -9.14 10.45 20.69
CA ASP A 154 -9.97 11.48 21.29
C ASP A 154 -9.36 11.94 22.62
N PRO A 155 -8.73 13.12 22.65
CA PRO A 155 -7.95 13.54 23.81
C PRO A 155 -8.82 13.78 25.05
N TYR A 156 -10.15 13.71 24.94
CA TYR A 156 -11.10 13.87 26.04
C TYR A 156 -11.59 12.52 26.62
N VAL A 157 -11.02 11.39 26.21
CA VAL A 157 -11.41 10.04 26.65
C VAL A 157 -10.18 9.17 26.84
N CYS A 158 -9.73 8.98 28.09
CA CYS A 158 -8.47 8.30 28.38
C CYS A 158 -8.56 7.18 29.43
N GLN A 159 -8.70 7.50 30.71
CA GLN A 159 -8.68 6.54 31.80
C GLN A 159 -9.46 7.07 33.00
N ASP A 160 -9.80 6.19 33.94
CA ASP A 160 -10.44 6.54 35.22
C ASP A 160 -9.55 5.98 36.35
N LEU A 161 -8.59 6.78 36.81
CA LEU A 161 -7.54 6.29 37.72
C LEU A 161 -8.02 6.20 39.17
N ASP A 162 -8.90 7.09 39.58
CA ASP A 162 -9.41 7.14 40.96
C ASP A 162 -10.72 6.37 41.16
N SER A 163 -11.31 5.87 40.05
CA SER A 163 -12.51 5.04 40.01
C SER A 163 -13.77 5.77 40.49
N ASP A 164 -13.86 7.06 40.21
CA ASP A 164 -15.02 7.90 40.53
C ASP A 164 -16.13 7.85 39.45
N SER A 165 -15.88 7.12 38.35
CA SER A 165 -16.74 6.94 37.16
C SER A 165 -16.70 8.07 36.12
N CYS A 166 -15.86 9.09 36.31
CA CYS A 166 -15.51 10.06 35.29
C CYS A 166 -14.23 9.69 34.57
N ASP A 167 -14.09 10.23 33.38
CA ASP A 167 -12.89 10.05 32.57
C ASP A 167 -11.90 11.17 32.91
N ASP A 168 -10.70 10.80 33.35
CA ASP A 168 -9.60 11.67 33.81
C ASP A 168 -9.33 12.82 32.82
N CYS A 169 -9.61 12.64 31.51
CA CYS A 169 -9.32 13.61 30.47
C CYS A 169 -10.51 14.49 30.04
N SER A 170 -11.72 14.21 30.52
CA SER A 170 -12.97 14.76 29.97
C SER A 170 -13.09 16.29 30.00
N VAL A 171 -12.34 16.97 30.87
CA VAL A 171 -12.40 18.42 31.06
C VAL A 171 -11.27 19.15 30.33
N LEU A 172 -10.04 18.65 30.41
CA LEU A 172 -8.84 19.36 29.99
C LEU A 172 -8.21 18.81 28.71
N GLY A 173 -8.64 17.63 28.26
CA GLY A 173 -7.97 16.91 27.20
C GLY A 173 -6.60 16.35 27.63
N ALA A 174 -6.49 16.02 28.92
CA ALA A 174 -5.29 15.48 29.58
C ALA A 174 -5.66 14.98 30.99
N PRO A 175 -4.96 13.97 31.54
CA PRO A 175 -5.32 13.38 32.82
C PRO A 175 -5.31 14.36 33.99
N ASP A 176 -6.48 14.56 34.60
CA ASP A 176 -6.66 15.22 35.89
C ASP A 176 -7.74 14.49 36.71
N PRO A 177 -7.34 13.45 37.49
CA PRO A 177 -8.25 12.65 38.34
C PRO A 177 -8.93 13.43 39.48
N SER A 178 -8.90 14.76 39.45
CA SER A 178 -9.53 15.63 40.44
C SER A 178 -10.39 16.72 39.82
N ASN A 179 -10.39 16.80 38.49
CA ASN A 179 -11.13 17.77 37.68
C ASN A 179 -11.39 17.15 36.29
N ASP A 180 -12.10 16.03 36.33
CA ASP A 180 -12.43 15.07 35.28
C ASP A 180 -13.94 14.92 35.09
N GLY A 181 -14.73 15.71 35.82
CA GLY A 181 -16.17 15.79 35.61
C GLY A 181 -16.87 16.61 36.69
N THR A 182 -18.19 16.40 36.77
CA THR A 182 -19.01 17.10 37.76
C THR A 182 -19.20 16.20 38.97
N ASP A 183 -18.83 16.72 40.14
CA ASP A 183 -19.11 16.16 41.46
C ASP A 183 -19.87 17.25 42.25
N THR A 184 -21.19 17.12 42.31
CA THR A 184 -22.09 18.18 42.77
C THR A 184 -22.13 18.30 44.30
N ASP A 185 -21.99 17.19 45.02
CA ASP A 185 -22.04 17.13 46.47
C ASP A 185 -20.66 17.00 47.14
N SER A 186 -19.61 16.83 46.33
CA SER A 186 -18.21 16.69 46.72
C SER A 186 -17.92 15.43 47.54
N ASP A 187 -18.60 14.32 47.27
CA ASP A 187 -18.40 13.05 47.95
C ASP A 187 -17.29 12.16 47.33
N GLY A 188 -16.77 12.57 46.17
CA GLY A 188 -15.72 11.89 45.44
C GLY A 188 -16.22 10.83 44.47
N LEU A 189 -17.50 10.85 44.11
CA LEU A 189 -18.05 10.22 42.92
C LEU A 189 -18.52 11.27 41.94
N CYS A 190 -18.32 11.00 40.67
CA CYS A 190 -18.82 11.85 39.62
C CYS A 190 -20.32 11.62 39.40
N ASN A 191 -21.08 12.66 39.08
CA ASN A 191 -22.54 12.60 38.87
C ASN A 191 -22.99 11.49 37.87
N THR A 192 -22.13 11.09 36.94
CA THR A 192 -22.45 10.04 35.95
C THR A 192 -22.53 8.63 36.58
N GLY A 193 -21.94 8.43 37.77
CA GLY A 193 -21.90 7.18 38.53
C GLY A 193 -22.39 7.29 39.98
N ASP A 194 -22.67 8.50 40.45
CA ASP A 194 -23.25 8.78 41.77
C ASP A 194 -24.74 8.37 41.82
N PRO A 195 -25.18 7.61 42.83
CA PRO A 195 -26.59 7.34 43.07
C PRO A 195 -27.42 8.49 43.69
N ASP A 196 -26.80 9.56 44.22
CA ASP A 196 -27.43 10.70 44.91
C ASP A 196 -26.64 12.01 44.72
N ASP A 197 -26.66 12.56 43.49
CA ASP A 197 -25.86 13.73 43.04
C ASP A 197 -25.86 14.96 43.97
N ASP A 198 -26.92 15.19 44.76
CA ASP A 198 -27.05 16.36 45.64
C ASP A 198 -27.07 16.03 47.15
N ASN A 199 -26.82 14.76 47.49
CA ASN A 199 -26.79 14.19 48.84
C ASN A 199 -28.03 14.55 49.67
N ASP A 200 -29.21 14.59 49.04
CA ASP A 200 -30.47 14.90 49.72
C ASP A 200 -31.13 13.65 50.37
N ALA A 201 -30.45 12.51 50.25
CA ALA A 201 -30.87 11.18 50.68
C ALA A 201 -32.00 10.58 49.84
N LEU A 202 -32.22 11.10 48.63
CA LEU A 202 -33.08 10.52 47.60
C LEU A 202 -32.24 10.18 46.37
N PRO A 203 -32.43 9.00 45.77
CA PRO A 203 -31.69 8.67 44.56
C PRO A 203 -32.05 9.56 43.37
N ASP A 204 -31.10 9.73 42.45
CA ASP A 204 -31.33 10.40 41.17
C ASP A 204 -32.44 9.74 40.34
N THR A 205 -33.14 10.56 39.54
CA THR A 205 -34.33 10.16 38.76
C THR A 205 -34.11 10.07 37.27
#